data_AF-E4TZV0-F1
#
_entry.id   AF-E4TZV0-F1
#
_cell.length_a   1.000
_cell.length_b   1.000
_cell.length_c   1.000
_cell.angle_alpha   90.00
_cell.angle_beta   90.00
_cell.angle_gamma   90.00
#
_symmetry.space_group_name_H-M   'P 1'
#
loop_
_entity.id
_entity.type
_entity.pdbx_description
1 polymer ?
#
loop_
_entity_poly.entity_id
_entity_poly.type
_entity_poly.pdbx_seq_one_letter_code
_entity_poly.pdbx_strand_id
1 'polypeptide(L)' 'MSENKLNVMKAIYALSDEIDYNIYEAIDIAEYARMDESVVEESIRELYDEGYLGECMTVGDDGYDTFYLNKKGRMLIGVE' A
#
# COMPACT_ATOMS: atom_id res chain seq x y z
N MET A 1 -1.68 14.67 -5.00
CA MET A 1 -0.88 13.57 -4.42
C MET A 1 0.09 14.17 -3.40
N SER A 2 0.10 13.67 -2.15
CA SER A 2 1.00 14.15 -1.09
C SER A 2 2.32 13.35 -1.09
N GLU A 3 3.36 13.90 -0.48
CA GLU A 3 4.65 13.21 -0.32
C GLU A 3 4.49 11.92 0.51
N ASN A 4 3.66 11.96 1.56
CA ASN A 4 3.33 10.80 2.38
C ASN A 4 2.75 9.65 1.54
N LYS A 5 1.76 9.94 0.68
CA LYS A 5 1.16 8.93 -0.19
C LYS A 5 2.16 8.34 -1.18
N LEU A 6 3.05 9.16 -1.75
CA LEU A 6 4.12 8.66 -2.64
C LEU A 6 5.11 7.75 -1.91
N ASN A 7 5.48 8.10 -0.67
CA ASN A 7 6.39 7.29 0.13
C ASN A 7 5.74 5.97 0.54
N VAL A 8 4.45 5.98 0.92
CA VAL A 8 3.67 4.77 1.21
C VAL A 8 3.57 3.88 -0.03
N MET A 9 3.27 4.42 -1.21
CA MET A 9 3.23 3.61 -2.45
C MET A 9 4.58 2.97 -2.78
N LYS A 10 5.69 3.69 -2.59
CA LYS A 10 7.04 3.14 -2.79
C LYS A 10 7.36 2.06 -1.76
N ALA A 11 6.97 2.24 -0.50
CA ALA A 11 7.17 1.27 0.55
C ALA A 11 6.36 0.00 0.29
N ILE A 12 5.08 0.12 -0.06
CA ILE A 12 4.23 -1.01 -0.48
C ILE A 12 4.92 -1.76 -1.62
N TYR A 13 5.33 -1.05 -2.68
CA TYR A 13 6.00 -1.67 -3.83
C TYR A 13 7.33 -2.36 -3.46
N ALA A 14 8.15 -1.73 -2.62
CA ALA A 14 9.45 -2.29 -2.22
C ALA A 14 9.32 -3.50 -1.30
N LEU A 15 8.25 -3.56 -0.50
CA LEU A 15 7.93 -4.70 0.32
C LEU A 15 7.26 -5.82 -0.49
N SER A 16 6.61 -5.51 -1.61
CA SER A 16 5.93 -6.50 -2.47
C SER A 16 6.92 -7.57 -3.00
N ASP A 17 6.80 -8.81 -2.54
CA ASP A 17 7.56 -9.93 -3.11
C ASP A 17 7.07 -10.26 -4.54
N GLU A 18 5.77 -10.11 -4.82
CA GLU A 18 5.18 -10.25 -6.14
C GLU A 18 4.20 -9.10 -6.44
N ILE A 19 4.04 -8.76 -7.71
CA ILE A 19 3.26 -7.59 -8.18
C ILE A 19 1.79 -7.60 -7.69
N ASP A 20 1.24 -8.79 -7.46
CA ASP A 20 -0.17 -9.03 -7.11
C ASP A 20 -0.32 -9.83 -5.79
N TYR A 21 0.73 -9.90 -4.95
CA TYR A 21 0.70 -10.66 -3.68
C TYR A 21 1.30 -9.82 -2.55
N ASN A 22 0.48 -8.95 -1.95
CA ASN A 22 0.96 -8.06 -0.90
C ASN A 22 0.22 -8.29 0.41
N ILE A 23 0.98 -8.76 1.39
CA ILE A 23 0.57 -8.85 2.78
C ILE A 23 1.62 -8.11 3.61
N TYR A 24 1.35 -6.83 3.89
CA TYR A 24 2.12 -6.03 4.84
C TYR A 24 1.13 -5.18 5.63
N GLU A 25 1.24 -5.24 6.96
CA GLU A 25 0.42 -4.42 7.83
C GLU A 25 0.87 -2.96 7.75
N ALA A 26 0.01 -2.03 8.16
CA ALA A 26 0.37 -0.61 8.20
C ALA A 26 1.63 -0.36 9.04
N ILE A 27 1.84 -1.15 10.10
CA ILE A 27 3.03 -1.11 10.94
C ILE A 27 4.31 -1.50 10.18
N ASP A 28 4.28 -2.51 9.32
CA ASP A 28 5.46 -2.94 8.54
C ASP A 28 5.84 -1.86 7.51
N ILE A 29 4.83 -1.29 6.86
CA ILE A 29 5.00 -0.19 5.90
C ILE A 29 5.54 1.06 6.61
N ALA A 30 5.03 1.36 7.82
CA ALA A 30 5.49 2.47 8.64
C ALA A 30 6.94 2.30 9.09
N GLU A 31 7.34 1.10 9.52
CA GLU A 31 8.72 0.79 9.88
C GLU A 31 9.67 0.97 8.69
N TYR A 32 9.31 0.41 7.53
CA TYR A 32 10.11 0.53 6.31
C TYR A 32 10.23 1.98 5.83
N ALA A 33 9.11 2.72 5.81
CA ALA A 33 9.05 4.10 5.34
C ALA A 33 9.58 5.11 6.38
N ARG A 34 9.83 4.68 7.62
CA ARG A 34 10.16 5.54 8.78
C ARG A 34 9.10 6.62 9.00
N MET A 35 7.84 6.21 8.97
CA MET A 35 6.66 7.06 9.12
C MET A 35 5.86 6.67 10.35
N ASP A 36 5.01 7.58 10.82
CA ASP A 36 4.00 7.23 11.84
C ASP A 36 2.96 6.28 11.25
N GLU A 37 2.64 5.21 11.97
CA GLU A 37 1.68 4.18 11.55
C GLU A 37 0.31 4.78 11.20
N SER A 38 -0.19 5.72 12.00
CA SER A 38 -1.47 6.39 11.74
C SER A 38 -1.50 7.17 10.42
N VAL A 39 -0.36 7.75 10.02
CA VAL A 39 -0.22 8.45 8.73
C VAL A 39 -0.22 7.45 7.59
N VAL A 40 0.39 6.27 7.80
CA VAL A 40 0.37 5.19 6.83
C VAL A 40 -1.04 4.61 6.67
N GLU A 41 -1.76 4.35 7.76
CA GLU A 41 -3.16 3.90 7.73
C GLU A 41 -4.06 4.87 6.96
N GLU A 42 -3.96 6.17 7.26
CA GLU A 42 -4.72 7.21 6.56
C GLU A 42 -4.36 7.24 5.07
N SER A 43 -3.07 7.16 4.75
CA SER A 43 -2.59 7.14 3.36
C SER A 43 -3.08 5.91 2.60
N ILE A 44 -3.11 4.73 3.23
CA ILE A 44 -3.61 3.48 2.61
C ILE A 44 -5.10 3.63 2.28
N ARG A 45 -5.91 4.14 3.23
CA ARG A 45 -7.35 4.38 3.00
C ARG A 45 -7.57 5.34 1.84
N GLU A 46 -6.87 6.47 1.81
CA GLU A 46 -6.97 7.43 0.72
C GLU A 46 -6.51 6.85 -0.63
N LEU A 47 -5.41 6.09 -0.65
CA LEU A 47 -4.90 5.47 -1.87
C LEU A 47 -5.85 4.40 -2.42
N TYR A 48 -6.52 3.67 -1.53
CA TYR A 48 -7.57 2.72 -1.89
C TYR A 48 -8.79 3.45 -2.48
N ASP A 49 -9.31 4.47 -1.80
CA ASP A 49 -10.45 5.28 -2.27
C ASP A 49 -10.15 5.98 -3.61
N GLU A 50 -8.91 6.40 -3.82
CA GLU A 50 -8.44 7.00 -5.07
C GLU A 50 -8.15 5.95 -6.17
N GLY A 51 -8.27 4.66 -5.88
CA GLY A 51 -8.11 3.55 -6.82
C GLY A 51 -6.67 3.28 -7.25
N TYR A 52 -5.70 3.56 -6.38
CA TYR A 52 -4.28 3.20 -6.57
C TYR A 52 -3.92 1.84 -5.98
N LEU A 53 -4.74 1.32 -5.07
CA LEU A 53 -4.62 -0.01 -4.50
C LEU A 53 -5.70 -0.93 -5.06
N GLY A 54 -5.38 -2.22 -5.18
CA GLY A 54 -6.35 -3.29 -5.42
C GLY A 54 -6.41 -4.22 -4.20
N GLU A 55 -7.51 -4.95 -4.04
CA GLU A 55 -7.66 -5.94 -2.97
C GLU A 55 -7.08 -7.29 -3.40
N CYS A 56 -6.23 -7.89 -2.57
CA CYS A 56 -5.77 -9.27 -2.76
C CYS A 56 -6.76 -10.27 -2.17
N MET A 57 -7.18 -10.06 -0.91
CA MET A 57 -8.19 -10.85 -0.21
C MET A 57 -9.02 -9.95 0.72
N THR A 58 -10.34 -10.02 0.58
CA THR A 58 -11.31 -9.42 1.51
C THR A 58 -11.44 -10.30 2.76
N VAL A 59 -11.79 -9.72 3.91
CA VAL A 59 -11.89 -10.27 5.30
C VAL A 59 -12.81 -11.51 5.51
N GLY A 60 -12.88 -12.43 4.56
CA GLY A 60 -13.63 -13.67 4.68
C GLY A 60 -12.93 -14.75 5.50
N ASP A 61 -11.59 -14.81 5.51
CA ASP A 61 -10.88 -15.98 6.02
C ASP A 61 -9.90 -15.73 7.19
N ASP A 62 -9.16 -14.61 7.26
CA ASP A 62 -8.07 -14.47 8.27
C ASP A 62 -7.95 -13.11 9.01
N GLY A 63 -8.90 -12.18 8.85
CA GLY A 63 -8.98 -10.98 9.70
C GLY A 63 -8.14 -9.76 9.29
N TYR A 64 -7.54 -9.75 8.10
CA TYR A 64 -6.73 -8.63 7.60
C TYR A 64 -7.14 -8.23 6.17
N ASP A 65 -7.33 -6.92 5.94
CA ASP A 65 -7.48 -6.36 4.58
C ASP A 65 -6.11 -6.30 3.92
N THR A 66 -5.96 -6.99 2.78
CA THR A 66 -4.68 -7.06 2.05
C THR A 66 -4.76 -6.27 0.75
N PHE A 67 -3.81 -5.35 0.56
CA PHE A 67 -3.79 -4.43 -0.57
C PHE A 67 -2.52 -4.57 -1.40
N TYR A 68 -2.66 -4.60 -2.72
CA TYR A 68 -1.52 -4.51 -3.65
C TYR A 68 -1.53 -3.20 -4.43
N LEU A 69 -0.34 -2.76 -4.87
CA LEU A 69 -0.20 -1.55 -5.68
C LEU A 69 -0.57 -1.87 -7.13
N ASN A 70 -1.72 -1.38 -7.59
CA ASN A 70 -2.20 -1.67 -8.93
C ASN A 70 -1.40 -0.90 -10.02
N LYS A 71 -1.69 -1.16 -11.30
CA LYS A 71 -1.00 -0.52 -12.44
C LYS A 71 -1.00 1.01 -12.37
N LYS A 72 -2.12 1.63 -11.97
CA LYS A 72 -2.22 3.10 -11.84
C LYS A 72 -1.24 3.60 -10.78
N GLY A 73 -1.11 2.86 -9.68
CA GLY A 73 -0.14 3.17 -8.62
C GLY A 73 1.31 3.04 -9.08
N ARG A 74 1.63 1.96 -9.78
CA ARG A 74 2.99 1.69 -10.29
C ARG A 74 3.45 2.73 -11.32
N MET A 75 2.57 3.13 -12.24
CA MET A 75 2.87 4.22 -13.18
C MET A 75 3.17 5.54 -12.45
N LEU A 76 2.50 5.80 -11.34
CA LEU A 76 2.69 7.04 -10.58
C LEU A 76 4.05 7.11 -9.88
N ILE A 77 4.57 5.98 -9.41
CA ILE A 77 5.90 5.89 -8.79
C ILE A 77 7.03 5.61 -9.80
N GLY A 78 6.70 5.48 -11.09
CA GLY A 78 7.67 5.34 -12.18
C GLY A 78 8.32 3.96 -12.29
N VAL A 79 7.60 2.90 -11.92
CA VAL A 79 8.11 1.51 -11.98
C VAL A 79 7.44 0.66 -13.08
N GLU A 80 6.48 1.22 -13.82
CA GLU A 80 5.85 0.63 -15.01
C GLU A 80 5.56 1.71 -16.06
#